data_AF-A0A6A5BIV5-F1
#
_entry.id   AF-A0A6A5BIV5-F1
#
_cell.length_a   1.000
_cell.length_b   1.000
_cell.length_c   1.000
_cell.angle_alpha   90.00
_cell.angle_beta   90.00
_cell.angle_gamma   90.00
#
_symmetry.space_group_name_H-M   'P 1'
#
loop_
_entity.id
_entity.type
_entity.pdbx_description
1 polymer ?
#
loop_
_entity_poly.entity_id
_entity_poly.type
_entity_poly.pdbx_seq_one_letter_code
_entity_poly.pdbx_strand_id
1 'polypeptide(L)'
;MSLRSSSKLNSSPLRASQSNQQQPQYQQHHHQQQYNDSCNNSITFSENSSIERMEGFDVIEDEAKTLISIIFNHEPLPNEISYDTAIRVLKEYHKACFSRGEYDQCEIGKKAMLLLKFQNEKRHIDNIKRIQMKEREEIELAFQQEMAELKSKWDEKLVMLEQSFEESRRRLLDKHAKEMEDFQEKFMEDLQRKYNPKSRDLIMLKMMEETLARQEFYFEAISVKKKAEKLQEEEMKKVMMKYSSSYEKKKAHLLKKQQHELDSLDLRLRREKSESIQQKNREIEQVTLRYSNLKSTAQIHHSQFESKARTSLIKSNTSLISSIKRMSAGDTRPLALSAERGSESVRYRSPNSKTRK
;
A
#
# COMPACT_ATOMS: atom_id res chain seq x y z
N MET A 1 -34.01 34.46 43.46
CA MET A 1 -33.96 33.35 44.44
C MET A 1 -33.18 32.20 43.80
N SER A 2 -32.15 31.74 44.51
CA SER A 2 -31.34 30.53 44.30
C SER A 2 -30.65 30.30 42.95
N LEU A 3 -29.40 29.85 42.87
CA LEU A 3 -28.21 29.86 43.73
C LEU A 3 -27.11 29.24 42.83
N ARG A 4 -25.88 29.67 43.05
CA ARG A 4 -24.64 29.20 42.40
C ARG A 4 -24.49 27.68 42.41
N SER A 5 -23.83 27.11 41.39
CA SER A 5 -22.80 26.08 41.62
C SER A 5 -21.78 26.06 40.48
N SER A 6 -20.53 26.32 40.84
CA SER A 6 -19.34 26.16 40.01
C SER A 6 -18.64 24.85 40.36
N SER A 7 -18.09 24.14 39.36
CA SER A 7 -16.92 23.25 39.50
C SER A 7 -16.52 22.78 38.10
N LYS A 8 -15.48 23.35 37.46
CA LYS A 8 -14.06 22.94 37.58
C LYS A 8 -13.87 21.43 37.60
N LEU A 9 -13.51 20.82 36.46
CA LEU A 9 -12.63 19.66 36.40
C LEU A 9 -11.88 19.58 35.06
N ASN A 10 -10.54 19.54 35.19
CA ASN A 10 -9.57 18.78 34.41
C ASN A 10 -9.31 19.12 32.94
N SER A 11 -8.42 20.10 32.79
CA SER A 11 -7.35 20.10 31.80
C SER A 11 -6.41 18.90 32.02
N SER A 12 -6.26 18.04 31.02
CA SER A 12 -5.11 17.14 30.87
C SER A 12 -4.72 17.07 29.40
N PRO A 13 -3.43 17.15 29.05
CA PRO A 13 -2.97 17.15 27.68
C PRO A 13 -2.84 15.72 27.19
N LEU A 14 -3.67 15.31 26.23
CA LEU A 14 -3.47 14.06 25.51
C LEU A 14 -2.31 14.23 24.52
N ARG A 15 -1.12 13.97 25.08
CA ARG A 15 -0.06 13.09 24.55
C ARG A 15 -0.01 12.98 23.02
N ALA A 16 1.05 13.56 22.47
CA ALA A 16 1.56 13.31 21.14
C ALA A 16 1.53 11.80 20.81
N SER A 17 0.64 11.42 19.88
CA SER A 17 0.75 10.18 19.13
C SER A 17 1.95 10.34 18.21
N GLN A 18 3.09 9.83 18.66
CA GLN A 18 4.17 9.43 17.77
C GLN A 18 3.56 8.47 16.75
N SER A 19 3.29 8.96 15.55
CA SER A 19 3.11 8.13 14.37
C SER A 19 4.45 7.44 14.14
N ASN A 20 4.60 6.30 14.80
CA ASN A 20 5.61 5.31 14.56
C ASN A 20 5.46 4.92 13.09
N GLN A 21 6.22 5.58 12.20
CA GLN A 21 6.48 5.07 10.86
C GLN A 21 7.33 3.81 11.06
N GLN A 22 6.66 2.72 11.43
CA GLN A 22 7.13 1.40 11.13
C GLN A 22 7.19 1.34 9.62
N GLN A 23 8.39 1.55 9.09
CA GLN A 23 8.75 0.98 7.80
C GLN A 23 8.30 -0.49 7.83
N PRO A 24 7.66 -1.02 6.77
CA PRO A 24 7.62 -2.45 6.63
C PRO A 24 9.08 -2.90 6.58
N GLN A 25 9.56 -3.49 7.67
CA GLN A 25 10.68 -4.39 7.60
C GLN A 25 10.25 -5.43 6.58
N TYR A 26 10.78 -5.30 5.37
CA TYR A 26 10.94 -6.45 4.50
C TYR A 26 11.84 -7.40 5.30
N GLN A 27 11.22 -8.21 6.14
CA GLN A 27 11.83 -9.42 6.64
C GLN A 27 12.27 -10.13 5.37
N GLN A 28 13.58 -10.16 5.15
CA GLN A 28 14.20 -11.19 4.36
C GLN A 28 13.82 -12.50 5.06
N HIS A 29 12.64 -13.02 4.74
CA HIS A 29 12.34 -14.41 4.96
C HIS A 29 13.28 -15.16 4.04
N HIS A 30 14.46 -15.48 4.58
CA HIS A 30 15.13 -16.72 4.25
C HIS A 30 14.08 -17.82 4.37
N HIS A 31 13.49 -18.18 3.23
CA HIS A 31 12.74 -19.41 3.08
C HIS A 31 13.76 -20.56 3.10
N GLN A 32 14.26 -20.80 4.31
CA GLN A 32 14.97 -22.00 4.69
C GLN A 32 14.21 -22.60 5.86
N GLN A 33 12.95 -22.97 5.61
CA GLN A 33 12.23 -23.93 6.43
C GLN A 33 11.58 -24.96 5.53
N GLN A 34 12.20 -26.13 5.54
CA GLN A 34 11.56 -27.38 5.94
C GLN A 34 10.19 -27.63 5.30
N TYR A 35 10.22 -28.35 4.18
CA TYR A 35 9.22 -29.41 3.99
C TYR A 35 9.71 -30.64 4.75
N ASN A 36 9.35 -30.68 6.04
CA ASN A 36 9.14 -31.94 6.74
C ASN A 36 7.69 -32.34 6.47
N ASP A 37 7.45 -33.03 5.37
CA ASP A 37 6.22 -33.82 5.25
C ASP A 37 6.45 -35.13 5.99
N SER A 38 5.87 -35.16 7.19
CA SER A 38 5.62 -36.35 7.99
C SER A 38 4.78 -37.33 7.17
N CYS A 39 5.43 -38.32 6.57
CA CYS A 39 4.82 -39.60 6.26
C CYS A 39 5.32 -40.63 7.28
N ASN A 40 4.82 -40.52 8.51
CA ASN A 40 4.77 -41.66 9.43
C ASN A 40 3.71 -42.63 8.91
N ASN A 41 4.17 -43.59 8.11
CA ASN A 41 3.66 -44.96 8.13
C ASN A 41 4.84 -45.87 7.76
N SER A 42 5.35 -46.53 8.80
CA SER A 42 6.51 -47.40 8.74
C SER A 42 6.23 -48.62 7.86
N ILE A 43 6.91 -48.68 6.72
CA ILE A 43 7.40 -49.95 6.19
C ILE A 43 8.89 -49.95 6.49
N THR A 44 9.30 -50.82 7.39
CA THR A 44 10.69 -51.05 7.75
C THR A 44 11.46 -51.55 6.53
N PHE A 45 12.25 -50.68 5.90
CA PHE A 45 13.23 -51.10 4.91
C PHE A 45 14.54 -51.41 5.64
N SER A 46 14.98 -52.65 5.50
CA SER A 46 16.13 -53.24 6.18
C SER A 46 17.41 -52.43 5.94
N GLU A 47 17.83 -51.65 6.95
CA GLU A 47 19.24 -51.36 7.16
C GLU A 47 19.92 -52.65 7.65
N ASN A 48 20.23 -53.55 6.71
CA ASN A 48 21.19 -54.65 6.87
C ASN A 48 21.28 -55.43 5.57
N SER A 49 22.46 -55.43 4.95
CA SER A 49 23.07 -56.63 4.35
C SER A 49 24.36 -56.29 3.59
N SER A 50 25.50 -56.41 4.28
CA SER A 50 26.54 -57.24 3.69
C SER A 50 26.05 -58.69 3.81
N ILE A 51 26.23 -59.53 2.77
CA ILE A 51 25.86 -60.98 2.69
C ILE A 51 24.38 -61.12 2.23
N GLU A 52 23.97 -61.62 1.05
CA GLU A 52 24.36 -62.78 0.22
C GLU A 52 24.23 -62.47 -1.28
N ARG A 53 24.98 -63.18 -2.14
CA ARG A 53 25.37 -62.71 -3.48
C ARG A 53 24.57 -63.25 -4.66
N MET A 54 23.39 -63.85 -4.48
CA MET A 54 22.59 -64.36 -5.63
C MET A 54 21.06 -64.22 -5.60
N GLU A 55 20.37 -64.05 -4.45
CA GLU A 55 18.89 -63.99 -4.43
C GLU A 55 18.28 -62.57 -4.41
N GLY A 56 19.08 -61.52 -4.11
CA GLY A 56 18.58 -60.14 -4.08
C GLY A 56 18.54 -59.42 -5.44
N PHE A 57 19.03 -60.06 -6.51
CA PHE A 57 19.12 -59.40 -7.81
C PHE A 57 17.81 -59.45 -8.60
N ASP A 58 17.02 -60.53 -8.48
CA ASP A 58 15.78 -60.69 -9.26
C ASP A 58 14.76 -59.60 -8.90
N VAL A 59 14.72 -59.19 -7.62
CA VAL A 59 13.91 -58.07 -7.13
C VAL A 59 14.39 -56.73 -7.72
N ILE A 60 15.71 -56.48 -7.73
CA ILE A 60 16.30 -55.25 -8.28
C ILE A 60 16.14 -55.19 -9.80
N GLU A 61 16.20 -56.34 -10.48
CA GLU A 61 16.02 -56.46 -11.92
C GLU A 61 14.58 -56.17 -12.34
N ASP A 62 13.59 -56.71 -11.64
CA ASP A 62 12.18 -56.45 -11.90
C ASP A 62 11.81 -54.98 -11.61
N GLU A 63 12.34 -54.41 -10.52
CA GLU A 63 12.20 -52.98 -10.21
C GLU A 63 12.90 -52.08 -11.24
N ALA A 64 14.08 -52.46 -11.73
CA ALA A 64 14.78 -51.69 -12.74
C ALA A 64 14.09 -51.76 -14.11
N LYS A 65 13.58 -52.94 -14.51
CA LYS A 65 12.85 -53.13 -15.78
C LYS A 65 11.53 -52.34 -15.80
N THR A 66 10.80 -52.35 -14.69
CA THR A 66 9.58 -51.53 -14.55
C THR A 66 9.90 -50.03 -14.63
N LEU A 67 10.93 -49.55 -13.92
CA LEU A 67 11.39 -48.17 -14.01
C LEU A 67 11.85 -47.79 -15.43
N ILE A 68 12.60 -48.67 -16.10
CA ILE A 68 13.06 -48.48 -17.48
C ILE A 68 11.85 -48.30 -18.40
N SER A 69 10.84 -49.16 -18.31
CA SER A 69 9.61 -49.05 -19.10
C SER A 69 8.89 -47.71 -18.89
N ILE A 70 8.70 -47.30 -17.64
CA ILE A 70 8.05 -46.02 -17.29
C ILE A 70 8.84 -44.83 -17.88
N ILE A 71 10.17 -44.86 -17.75
CA ILE A 71 11.06 -43.78 -18.22
C ILE A 71 11.03 -43.64 -19.75
N PHE A 72 11.07 -44.77 -20.49
CA PHE A 72 11.03 -44.76 -21.96
C PHE A 72 9.65 -44.42 -22.53
N ASN A 73 8.57 -44.70 -21.79
CA ASN A 73 7.21 -44.28 -22.15
C ASN A 73 6.92 -42.80 -21.81
N HIS A 74 7.89 -42.05 -21.27
CA HIS A 74 7.73 -40.67 -20.83
C HIS A 74 6.66 -40.46 -19.75
N GLU A 75 6.32 -41.51 -19.00
CA GLU A 75 5.35 -41.41 -17.91
C GLU A 75 5.97 -40.73 -16.69
N PRO A 76 5.20 -39.91 -15.96
CA PRO A 76 5.66 -39.36 -14.68
C PRO A 76 5.86 -40.51 -13.68
N LEU A 77 6.97 -40.49 -12.94
CA LEU A 77 7.20 -41.45 -11.87
C LEU A 77 6.02 -41.43 -10.87
N PRO A 78 5.60 -42.59 -10.34
CA PRO A 78 4.63 -42.65 -9.26
C PRO A 78 5.05 -41.74 -8.10
N ASN A 79 4.09 -41.05 -7.47
CA ASN A 79 4.34 -40.09 -6.39
C ASN A 79 5.12 -40.69 -5.19
N GLU A 80 5.11 -42.02 -5.07
CA GLU A 80 5.75 -42.79 -4.02
C GLU A 80 7.26 -42.98 -4.24
N ILE A 81 7.77 -42.81 -5.48
CA ILE A 81 9.17 -43.07 -5.83
C ILE A 81 9.91 -41.75 -6.05
N SER A 82 10.86 -41.44 -5.17
CA SER A 82 11.77 -40.29 -5.35
C SER A 82 12.74 -40.54 -6.51
N TYR A 83 13.04 -39.49 -7.28
CA TYR A 83 14.02 -39.52 -8.37
C TYR A 83 15.40 -39.98 -7.90
N ASP A 84 15.80 -39.64 -6.67
CA ASP A 84 17.08 -40.08 -6.12
C ASP A 84 17.11 -41.58 -5.82
N THR A 85 15.98 -42.14 -5.38
CA THR A 85 15.80 -43.58 -5.15
C THR A 85 15.82 -44.33 -6.48
N ALA A 86 15.08 -43.86 -7.49
CA ALA A 86 15.09 -44.44 -8.83
C ALA A 86 16.48 -44.37 -9.50
N ILE A 87 17.24 -43.27 -9.29
CA ILE A 87 18.64 -43.17 -9.76
C ILE A 87 19.55 -44.17 -9.02
N ARG A 88 19.32 -44.44 -7.73
CA ARG A 88 20.09 -45.44 -6.96
C ARG A 88 19.82 -46.86 -7.46
N VAL A 89 18.55 -47.24 -7.62
CA VAL A 89 18.14 -48.55 -8.16
C VAL A 89 18.75 -48.79 -9.55
N LEU A 90 18.68 -47.80 -10.45
CA LEU A 90 19.29 -47.92 -11.80
C LEU A 90 20.82 -48.00 -11.77
N LYS A 91 21.49 -47.40 -10.78
CA LYS A 91 22.95 -47.54 -10.61
C LYS A 91 23.34 -48.92 -10.11
N GLU A 92 22.56 -49.48 -9.18
CA GLU A 92 22.78 -50.82 -8.64
C GLU A 92 22.51 -51.89 -9.71
N TYR A 93 21.42 -51.76 -10.45
CA TYR A 93 21.12 -52.56 -11.63
C TYR A 93 22.27 -52.51 -12.66
N HIS A 94 22.73 -51.31 -13.03
CA HIS A 94 23.87 -51.16 -13.94
C HIS A 94 25.14 -51.87 -13.44
N LYS A 95 25.46 -51.77 -12.15
CA LYS A 95 26.65 -52.40 -11.54
C LYS A 95 26.54 -53.93 -11.56
N ALA A 96 25.35 -54.45 -11.36
CA ALA A 96 25.12 -55.89 -11.32
C ALA A 96 25.05 -56.51 -12.72
N CYS A 97 24.41 -55.87 -13.71
CA CYS A 97 24.52 -56.27 -15.12
C CYS A 97 25.99 -56.25 -15.61
N PHE A 98 26.79 -55.28 -15.14
CA PHE A 98 28.21 -55.19 -15.50
C PHE A 98 29.03 -56.35 -14.92
N SER A 99 28.68 -56.78 -13.70
CA SER A 99 29.32 -57.92 -13.04
C SER A 99 28.96 -59.26 -13.70
N ARG A 100 27.82 -59.34 -14.39
CA ARG A 100 27.35 -60.52 -15.14
C ARG A 100 27.81 -60.56 -16.61
N GLY A 101 28.38 -59.46 -17.12
CA GLY A 101 28.79 -59.36 -18.52
C GLY A 101 27.66 -59.06 -19.51
N GLU A 102 26.47 -58.69 -19.02
CA GLU A 102 25.31 -58.36 -19.83
C GLU A 102 25.36 -56.88 -20.27
N TYR A 103 26.22 -56.59 -21.23
CA TYR A 103 26.54 -55.23 -21.66
C TYR A 103 25.35 -54.48 -22.29
N ASP A 104 24.45 -55.19 -22.97
CA ASP A 104 23.25 -54.59 -23.58
C ASP A 104 22.30 -54.02 -22.52
N GLN A 105 22.10 -54.75 -21.42
CA GLN A 105 21.28 -54.30 -20.30
C GLN A 105 21.95 -53.15 -19.53
N CYS A 106 23.28 -53.17 -19.37
CA CYS A 106 24.02 -52.03 -18.83
C CYS A 106 23.80 -50.76 -19.64
N GLU A 107 23.80 -50.87 -20.97
CA GLU A 107 23.60 -49.73 -21.85
C GLU A 107 22.19 -49.14 -21.69
N ILE A 108 21.16 -50.00 -21.63
CA ILE A 108 19.77 -49.60 -21.41
C ILE A 108 19.62 -48.93 -20.03
N GLY A 109 20.16 -49.53 -18.97
CA GLY A 109 20.12 -48.95 -17.61
C GLY A 109 20.84 -47.60 -17.52
N LYS A 110 21.98 -47.45 -18.22
CA LYS A 110 22.71 -46.19 -18.30
C LYS A 110 21.93 -45.11 -19.06
N LYS A 111 21.27 -45.47 -20.17
CA LYS A 111 20.38 -44.56 -20.94
C LYS A 111 19.20 -44.10 -20.08
N ALA A 112 18.53 -45.03 -19.40
CA ALA A 112 17.42 -44.74 -18.50
C ALA A 112 17.84 -43.80 -17.35
N MET A 113 19.00 -44.05 -16.72
CA MET A 113 19.55 -43.18 -15.68
C MET A 113 19.82 -41.75 -16.19
N LEU A 114 20.39 -41.60 -17.39
CA LEU A 114 20.67 -40.28 -17.96
C LEU A 114 19.38 -39.53 -18.31
N LEU A 115 18.40 -40.22 -18.89
CA LEU A 115 17.09 -39.66 -19.20
C LEU A 115 16.35 -39.22 -17.93
N LEU A 116 16.38 -40.04 -16.88
CA LEU A 116 15.77 -39.72 -15.60
C LEU A 116 16.40 -38.49 -14.94
N LYS A 117 17.73 -38.36 -14.99
CA LYS A 117 18.44 -37.15 -14.51
C LYS A 117 18.01 -35.89 -15.28
N PHE A 118 17.90 -36.01 -16.60
CA PHE A 118 17.44 -34.91 -17.46
C PHE A 118 15.98 -34.52 -17.15
N GLN A 119 15.09 -35.50 -16.98
CA GLN A 119 13.70 -35.25 -16.59
C GLN A 119 13.59 -34.59 -15.21
N ASN A 120 14.39 -35.02 -14.22
CA ASN A 120 14.42 -34.40 -12.89
C ASN A 120 14.86 -32.94 -12.97
N GLU A 121 15.92 -32.65 -13.72
CA GLU A 121 16.40 -31.28 -13.91
C GLU A 121 15.35 -30.39 -14.61
N LYS A 122 14.68 -30.92 -15.64
CA LYS A 122 13.57 -30.23 -16.30
C LYS A 122 12.43 -29.92 -15.33
N ARG A 123 11.99 -30.91 -14.53
CA ARG A 123 10.95 -30.74 -13.51
C ARG A 123 11.35 -29.68 -12.48
N HIS A 124 12.60 -29.70 -12.02
CA HIS A 124 13.11 -28.73 -11.05
C HIS A 124 13.05 -27.30 -11.61
N ILE A 125 13.48 -27.10 -12.86
CA ILE A 125 13.41 -25.80 -13.54
C ILE A 125 11.95 -25.34 -13.69
N ASP A 126 11.04 -26.23 -14.08
CA ASP A 126 9.64 -25.89 -14.23
C ASP A 126 8.97 -25.58 -12.88
N ASN A 127 9.39 -26.24 -11.80
CA ASN A 127 8.94 -25.90 -10.45
C ASN A 127 9.40 -24.48 -10.04
N ILE A 128 10.66 -24.13 -10.32
CA ILE A 128 11.17 -22.79 -10.02
C ILE A 128 10.43 -21.73 -10.84
N LYS A 129 10.15 -21.98 -12.13
CA LYS A 129 9.32 -21.06 -12.94
C LYS A 129 7.94 -20.84 -12.34
N ARG A 130 7.29 -21.89 -11.82
CA ARG A 130 6.00 -21.74 -11.13
C ARG A 130 6.12 -20.86 -9.89
N ILE A 131 7.17 -21.03 -9.09
CA ILE A 131 7.44 -20.18 -7.92
C ILE A 131 7.66 -18.72 -8.37
N GLN A 132 8.45 -18.48 -9.41
CA GLN A 132 8.70 -17.13 -9.94
C GLN A 132 7.43 -16.45 -10.48
N MET A 133 6.52 -17.21 -11.10
CA MET A 133 5.21 -16.69 -11.52
C MET A 133 4.37 -16.29 -10.31
N LYS A 134 4.30 -17.16 -9.30
CA LYS A 134 3.59 -16.88 -8.05
C LYS A 134 4.17 -15.66 -7.33
N GLU A 135 5.48 -15.53 -7.26
CA GLU A 135 6.16 -14.36 -6.67
C GLU A 135 5.76 -13.06 -7.39
N ARG A 136 5.67 -13.06 -8.74
CA ARG A 136 5.20 -11.89 -9.50
C ARG A 136 3.75 -11.54 -9.18
N GLU A 137 2.89 -12.55 -9.07
CA GLU A 137 1.48 -12.37 -8.71
C GLU A 137 1.34 -11.81 -7.29
N GLU A 138 2.13 -12.33 -6.34
CA GLU A 138 2.16 -11.86 -4.95
C GLU A 138 2.65 -10.40 -4.86
N ILE A 139 3.68 -10.01 -5.62
CA ILE A 139 4.16 -8.62 -5.68
C ILE A 139 3.07 -7.68 -6.25
N GLU A 140 2.37 -8.10 -7.30
CA GLU A 140 1.30 -7.32 -7.91
C GLU A 140 0.11 -7.14 -6.96
N LEU A 141 -0.33 -8.24 -6.34
CA LEU A 141 -1.44 -8.22 -5.40
C LEU A 141 -1.13 -7.35 -4.18
N ALA A 142 0.08 -7.44 -3.62
CA ALA A 142 0.51 -6.59 -2.53
C ALA A 142 0.50 -5.10 -2.91
N PHE A 143 0.97 -4.75 -4.12
CA PHE A 143 0.91 -3.38 -4.62
C PHE A 143 -0.52 -2.87 -4.79
N GLN A 144 -1.42 -3.69 -5.35
CA GLN A 144 -2.82 -3.33 -5.53
C GLN A 144 -3.53 -3.10 -4.19
N GLN A 145 -3.28 -3.96 -3.21
CA GLN A 145 -3.80 -3.81 -1.84
C GLN A 145 -3.31 -2.51 -1.21
N GLU A 146 -1.99 -2.27 -1.23
CA GLU A 146 -1.43 -1.05 -0.65
C GLU A 146 -1.96 0.23 -1.34
N MET A 147 -2.10 0.20 -2.66
CA MET A 147 -2.66 1.32 -3.42
C MET A 147 -4.13 1.56 -3.07
N ALA A 148 -4.92 0.50 -2.88
CA ALA A 148 -6.32 0.60 -2.48
C ALA A 148 -6.46 1.16 -1.05
N GLU A 149 -5.65 0.68 -0.10
CA GLU A 149 -5.61 1.18 1.27
C GLU A 149 -5.22 2.66 1.31
N LEU A 150 -4.17 3.03 0.57
CA LEU A 150 -3.70 4.41 0.48
C LEU A 150 -4.78 5.32 -0.10
N LYS A 151 -5.44 4.88 -1.18
CA LYS A 151 -6.55 5.62 -1.78
C LYS A 151 -7.69 5.81 -0.78
N SER A 152 -8.13 4.74 -0.11
CA SER A 152 -9.21 4.80 0.89
C SER A 152 -8.88 5.76 2.03
N LYS A 153 -7.66 5.68 2.57
CA LYS A 153 -7.19 6.57 3.64
C LYS A 153 -7.19 8.04 3.21
N TRP A 154 -6.80 8.32 1.98
CA TRP A 154 -6.79 9.70 1.46
C TRP A 154 -8.18 10.22 1.15
N ASP A 155 -9.07 9.37 0.65
CA ASP A 155 -10.47 9.72 0.41
C ASP A 155 -11.17 10.06 1.74
N GLU A 156 -10.96 9.25 2.79
CA GLU A 156 -11.45 9.53 4.15
C GLU A 156 -10.89 10.85 4.68
N LYS A 157 -9.57 11.07 4.56
CA LYS A 157 -8.93 12.31 5.01
C LYS A 157 -9.47 13.55 4.30
N LEU A 158 -9.75 13.47 2.99
CA LEU A 158 -10.33 14.58 2.23
C LEU A 158 -11.77 14.86 2.65
N VAL A 159 -12.56 13.82 2.92
CA VAL A 159 -13.93 13.97 3.45
C VAL A 159 -13.91 14.65 4.82
N MET A 160 -13.04 14.20 5.74
CA MET A 160 -12.92 14.78 7.08
C MET A 160 -12.46 16.24 7.03
N LEU A 161 -11.57 16.59 6.08
CA LEU A 161 -11.16 17.97 5.84
C LEU A 161 -12.35 18.82 5.39
N GLU A 162 -13.09 18.39 4.39
CA GLU A 162 -14.26 19.12 3.87
C GLU A 162 -15.32 19.32 4.97
N GLN A 163 -15.60 18.29 5.77
CA GLN A 163 -16.51 18.37 6.92
C GLN A 163 -16.06 19.40 7.96
N SER A 164 -14.78 19.38 8.33
CA SER A 164 -14.20 20.36 9.28
C SER A 164 -14.30 21.80 8.78
N PHE A 165 -14.13 22.03 7.48
CA PHE A 165 -14.30 23.36 6.88
C PHE A 165 -15.76 23.79 6.83
N GLU A 166 -16.68 22.89 6.48
CA GLU A 166 -18.11 23.18 6.47
C GLU A 166 -18.63 23.53 7.88
N GLU A 167 -18.15 22.82 8.91
CA GLU A 167 -18.43 23.20 10.30
C GLU A 167 -17.87 24.57 10.65
N SER A 168 -16.64 24.86 10.24
CA SER A 168 -15.99 26.16 10.49
C SER A 168 -16.75 27.29 9.79
N ARG A 169 -17.21 27.04 8.55
CA ARG A 169 -18.04 27.96 7.77
C ARG A 169 -19.39 28.20 8.43
N ARG A 170 -20.07 27.15 8.90
CA ARG A 170 -21.33 27.28 9.64
C ARG A 170 -21.16 28.11 10.91
N ARG A 171 -20.13 27.82 11.72
CA ARG A 171 -19.82 28.59 12.92
C ARG A 171 -19.52 30.06 12.61
N LEU A 172 -18.90 30.35 11.46
CA LEU A 172 -18.62 31.71 11.03
C LEU A 172 -19.91 32.44 10.61
N LEU A 173 -20.78 31.77 9.85
CA LEU A 173 -22.09 32.31 9.47
C LEU A 173 -22.98 32.58 10.69
N ASP A 174 -23.01 31.68 11.67
CA ASP A 174 -23.74 31.87 12.92
C ASP A 174 -23.22 33.09 13.70
N LYS A 175 -21.89 33.30 13.69
CA LYS A 175 -21.29 34.51 14.26
C LYS A 175 -21.68 35.76 13.48
N HIS A 176 -21.64 35.71 12.15
CA HIS A 176 -22.04 36.84 11.30
C HIS A 176 -23.50 37.23 11.50
N ALA A 177 -24.39 36.24 11.67
CA ALA A 177 -25.80 36.47 11.97
C ALA A 177 -25.98 37.18 13.32
N LYS A 178 -25.30 36.71 14.38
CA LYS A 178 -25.31 37.36 15.70
C LYS A 178 -24.72 38.77 15.67
N GLU A 179 -23.60 38.96 14.98
CA GLU A 179 -22.99 40.28 14.81
C GLU A 179 -23.93 41.26 14.08
N MET A 180 -24.71 40.77 13.12
CA MET A 180 -25.72 41.57 12.41
C MET A 180 -26.90 41.94 13.32
N GLU A 181 -27.38 41.01 14.14
CA GLU A 181 -28.42 41.24 15.14
C GLU A 181 -27.97 42.27 16.18
N ASP A 182 -26.80 42.05 16.79
CA ASP A 182 -26.15 42.97 17.74
C ASP A 182 -25.96 44.37 17.12
N PHE A 183 -25.57 44.44 15.84
CA PHE A 183 -25.38 45.70 15.15
C PHE A 183 -26.69 46.47 14.98
N GLN A 184 -27.77 45.77 14.65
CA GLN A 184 -29.10 46.36 14.52
C GLN A 184 -29.63 46.86 15.87
N GLU A 185 -29.51 46.05 16.92
CA GLU A 185 -29.92 46.41 18.28
C GLU A 185 -29.15 47.65 18.78
N LYS A 186 -27.81 47.63 18.69
CA LYS A 186 -26.97 48.78 19.06
C LYS A 186 -27.31 50.04 18.26
N PHE A 187 -27.62 49.90 16.97
CA PHE A 187 -28.03 51.04 16.17
C PHE A 187 -29.38 51.61 16.61
N MET A 188 -30.34 50.75 16.95
CA MET A 188 -31.65 51.18 17.46
C MET A 188 -31.53 51.85 18.82
N GLU A 189 -30.72 51.31 19.74
CA GLU A 189 -30.41 51.96 21.01
C GLU A 189 -29.74 53.33 20.81
N ASP A 190 -28.73 53.41 19.93
CA ASP A 190 -28.06 54.67 19.60
C ASP A 190 -29.03 55.69 19.02
N LEU A 191 -29.99 55.25 18.20
CA LEU A 191 -31.02 56.08 17.62
C LEU A 191 -31.97 56.61 18.71
N GLN A 192 -32.39 55.74 19.63
CA GLN A 192 -33.23 56.12 20.78
C GLN A 192 -32.52 57.10 21.72
N ARG A 193 -31.23 56.89 22.02
CA ARG A 193 -30.43 57.81 22.85
C ARG A 193 -30.24 59.17 22.18
N LYS A 194 -30.09 59.20 20.85
CA LYS A 194 -29.95 60.44 20.07
C LYS A 194 -31.29 61.12 19.78
N TYR A 195 -32.39 60.39 19.93
CA TYR A 195 -33.73 60.95 19.91
C TYR A 195 -33.96 61.76 21.19
N ASN A 196 -33.66 63.05 21.09
CA ASN A 196 -34.14 64.04 22.04
C ASN A 196 -35.43 64.65 21.43
N PRO A 197 -36.57 64.75 22.16
CA PRO A 197 -37.74 65.48 21.68
C PRO A 197 -37.34 66.94 21.45
N LYS A 198 -37.04 67.29 20.20
CA LYS A 198 -36.44 68.59 19.86
C LYS A 198 -37.47 69.66 19.58
N SER A 199 -38.70 69.29 19.18
CA SER A 199 -39.70 70.32 18.94
C SER A 199 -40.31 70.79 20.24
N ARG A 200 -40.28 72.11 20.41
CA ARG A 200 -41.01 72.84 21.44
C ARG A 200 -42.49 72.42 21.48
N ASP A 201 -43.07 72.12 20.32
CA ASP A 201 -44.47 71.72 20.18
C ASP A 201 -44.73 70.34 20.79
N LEU A 202 -43.83 69.37 20.62
CA LEU A 202 -43.95 68.03 21.21
C LEU A 202 -43.86 68.09 22.74
N ILE A 203 -42.93 68.89 23.27
CA ILE A 203 -42.77 69.10 24.71
C ILE A 203 -44.03 69.76 25.29
N MET A 204 -44.54 70.80 24.62
CA MET A 204 -45.75 71.50 25.03
C MET A 204 -46.98 70.59 25.02
N LEU A 205 -47.15 69.76 23.98
CA LEU A 205 -48.24 68.79 23.91
C LEU A 205 -48.17 67.75 25.04
N LYS A 206 -46.98 67.26 25.39
CA LYS A 206 -46.81 66.34 26.54
C LYS A 206 -47.09 67.01 27.89
N MET A 207 -46.67 68.26 28.08
CA MET A 207 -47.00 69.02 29.29
C MET A 207 -48.51 69.28 29.39
N MET A 208 -49.17 69.59 28.26
CA MET A 208 -50.63 69.79 28.20
C MET A 208 -51.38 68.47 28.48
N GLU A 209 -50.94 67.35 27.91
CA GLU A 209 -51.47 66.01 28.19
C GLU A 209 -51.42 65.71 29.69
N GLU A 210 -50.25 65.91 30.32
CA GLU A 210 -50.04 65.64 31.74
C GLU A 210 -50.91 66.55 32.63
N THR A 211 -51.03 67.82 32.26
CA THR A 211 -51.85 68.80 32.99
C THR A 211 -53.33 68.45 32.90
N LEU A 212 -53.84 68.09 31.72
CA LEU A 212 -55.23 67.68 31.52
C LEU A 212 -55.54 66.35 32.24
N ALA A 213 -54.60 65.41 32.23
CA ALA A 213 -54.74 64.16 32.97
C ALA A 213 -54.79 64.38 34.49
N ARG A 214 -53.98 65.31 35.02
CA ARG A 214 -54.02 65.73 36.44
C ARG A 214 -55.31 66.46 36.81
N GLN A 215 -55.97 67.12 35.86
CA GLN A 215 -57.25 67.79 36.03
C GLN A 215 -58.45 66.87 35.75
N GLU A 216 -58.24 65.58 35.54
CA GLU A 216 -59.28 64.57 35.25
C GLU A 216 -60.05 64.78 33.92
N PHE A 217 -59.56 65.65 33.04
CA PHE A 217 -60.08 65.83 31.68
C PHE A 217 -59.54 64.75 30.73
N TYR A 218 -59.97 63.50 30.95
CA TYR A 218 -59.42 62.34 30.25
C TYR A 218 -59.70 62.33 28.74
N PHE A 219 -60.86 62.82 28.30
CA PHE A 219 -61.21 62.86 26.88
C PHE A 219 -60.29 63.81 26.09
N GLU A 220 -60.06 64.99 26.64
CA GLU A 220 -59.16 66.00 26.10
C GLU A 220 -57.71 65.53 26.17
N ALA A 221 -57.29 64.90 27.27
CA ALA A 221 -55.95 64.32 27.42
C ALA A 221 -55.67 63.25 26.35
N ILE A 222 -56.62 62.35 26.07
CA ILE A 222 -56.48 61.33 25.00
C ILE A 222 -56.35 61.99 23.62
N SER A 223 -57.09 63.07 23.37
CA SER A 223 -57.00 63.82 22.11
C SER A 223 -55.63 64.49 21.93
N VAL A 224 -55.10 65.10 22.99
CA VAL A 224 -53.76 65.70 23.00
C VAL A 224 -52.67 64.64 22.87
N LYS A 225 -52.80 63.50 23.55
CA LYS A 225 -51.90 62.35 23.43
C LYS A 225 -51.79 61.86 21.99
N LYS A 226 -52.91 61.67 21.29
CA LYS A 226 -52.91 61.25 19.87
C LYS A 226 -52.17 62.26 18.97
N LYS A 227 -52.32 63.56 19.23
CA LYS A 227 -51.59 64.62 18.50
C LYS A 227 -50.09 64.57 18.80
N ALA A 228 -49.72 64.35 20.06
CA ALA A 228 -48.32 64.20 20.49
C ALA A 228 -47.67 62.95 19.86
N GLU A 229 -48.38 61.82 19.85
CA GLU A 229 -47.93 60.56 19.23
C GLU A 229 -47.69 60.73 17.73
N LYS A 230 -48.61 61.39 17.02
CA LYS A 230 -48.45 61.67 15.58
C LYS A 230 -47.23 62.55 15.30
N LEU A 231 -47.05 63.62 16.06
CA LEU A 231 -45.89 64.52 15.91
C LEU A 231 -44.58 63.80 16.26
N GLN A 232 -44.59 62.98 17.32
CA GLN A 232 -43.46 62.14 17.71
C GLN A 232 -43.07 61.16 16.60
N GLU A 233 -44.04 60.53 15.94
CA GLU A 233 -43.80 59.62 14.81
C GLU A 233 -43.16 60.35 13.62
N GLU A 234 -43.65 61.54 13.28
CA GLU A 234 -43.09 62.37 12.20
C GLU A 234 -41.65 62.82 12.49
N GLU A 235 -41.36 63.22 13.72
CA GLU A 235 -40.00 63.57 14.15
C GLU A 235 -39.07 62.36 14.13
N MET A 236 -39.54 61.22 14.62
CA MET A 236 -38.77 59.99 14.62
C MET A 236 -38.43 59.53 13.18
N LYS A 237 -39.37 59.66 12.23
CA LYS A 237 -39.11 59.43 10.80
C LYS A 237 -38.03 60.36 10.24
N LYS A 238 -38.06 61.66 10.57
CA LYS A 238 -37.03 62.63 10.16
C LYS A 238 -35.65 62.29 10.74
N VAL A 239 -35.61 61.83 11.99
CA VAL A 239 -34.37 61.37 12.63
C VAL A 239 -33.86 60.10 11.95
N MET A 240 -34.72 59.11 11.69
CA MET A 240 -34.35 57.91 10.92
C MET A 240 -33.77 58.27 9.54
N MET A 241 -34.41 59.16 8.77
CA MET A 241 -33.91 59.59 7.46
C MET A 241 -32.54 60.26 7.55
N LYS A 242 -32.25 61.02 8.61
CA LYS A 242 -30.92 61.62 8.82
C LYS A 242 -29.84 60.58 9.11
N TYR A 243 -30.17 59.54 9.87
CA TYR A 243 -29.21 58.51 10.26
C TYR A 243 -29.13 57.32 9.29
N SER A 244 -30.08 57.17 8.36
CA SER A 244 -30.13 56.05 7.41
C SER A 244 -28.87 55.93 6.55
N SER A 245 -28.34 57.04 6.05
CA SER A 245 -27.10 57.01 5.25
C SER A 245 -25.90 56.53 6.07
N SER A 246 -25.81 56.93 7.34
CA SER A 246 -24.74 56.45 8.23
C SER A 246 -24.93 54.97 8.59
N TYR A 247 -26.17 54.52 8.75
CA TYR A 247 -26.50 53.12 8.99
C TYR A 247 -26.06 52.25 7.81
N GLU A 248 -26.47 52.61 6.59
CA GLU A 248 -26.14 51.84 5.39
C GLU A 248 -24.63 51.77 5.15
N LYS A 249 -23.89 52.86 5.40
CA LYS A 249 -22.42 52.84 5.32
C LYS A 249 -21.79 51.86 6.31
N LYS A 250 -22.24 51.87 7.57
CA LYS A 250 -21.73 50.97 8.61
C LYS A 250 -22.12 49.51 8.34
N LYS A 251 -23.36 49.28 7.91
CA LYS A 251 -23.87 47.96 7.49
C LYS A 251 -23.08 47.42 6.31
N ALA A 252 -22.86 48.21 5.27
CA ALA A 252 -22.06 47.82 4.11
C ALA A 252 -20.62 47.49 4.50
N HIS A 253 -20.03 48.25 5.43
CA HIS A 253 -18.70 47.95 5.95
C HIS A 253 -18.65 46.61 6.70
N LEU A 254 -19.64 46.33 7.57
CA LEU A 254 -19.76 45.06 8.28
C LEU A 254 -19.92 43.88 7.30
N LEU A 255 -20.83 44.00 6.32
CA LEU A 255 -21.03 42.97 5.30
C LEU A 255 -19.75 42.73 4.47
N LYS A 256 -19.01 43.78 4.11
CA LYS A 256 -17.74 43.64 3.40
C LYS A 256 -16.70 42.89 4.25
N LYS A 257 -16.64 43.16 5.55
CA LYS A 257 -15.77 42.44 6.48
C LYS A 257 -16.15 40.96 6.57
N GLN A 258 -17.44 40.66 6.72
CA GLN A 258 -17.97 39.29 6.77
C GLN A 258 -17.67 38.53 5.48
N GLN A 259 -17.87 39.15 4.31
CA GLN A 259 -17.50 38.58 3.03
C GLN A 259 -15.99 38.27 2.95
N HIS A 260 -15.14 39.21 3.38
CA HIS A 260 -13.69 39.00 3.36
C HIS A 260 -13.25 37.84 4.27
N GLU A 261 -13.90 37.66 5.42
CA GLU A 261 -13.64 36.52 6.31
C GLU A 261 -14.05 35.18 5.65
N LEU A 262 -15.18 35.14 4.94
CA LEU A 262 -15.60 33.97 4.17
C LEU A 262 -14.62 33.67 3.02
N ASP A 263 -14.24 34.69 2.25
CA ASP A 263 -13.28 34.54 1.13
C ASP A 263 -11.92 34.03 1.63
N SER A 264 -11.47 34.51 2.80
CA SER A 264 -10.24 34.06 3.44
C SER A 264 -10.31 32.57 3.85
N LEU A 265 -11.45 32.15 4.40
CA LEU A 265 -11.70 30.75 4.75
C LEU A 265 -11.73 29.85 3.51
N ASP A 266 -12.38 30.30 2.43
CA ASP A 266 -12.44 29.57 1.16
C ASP A 266 -11.06 29.44 0.51
N LEU A 267 -10.25 30.52 0.54
CA LEU A 267 -8.88 30.48 0.04
C LEU A 267 -8.02 29.48 0.83
N ARG A 268 -8.19 29.46 2.16
CA ARG A 268 -7.51 28.50 3.03
C ARG A 268 -7.92 27.06 2.71
N LEU A 269 -9.22 26.78 2.53
CA LEU A 269 -9.72 25.47 2.12
C LEU A 269 -9.09 25.02 0.80
N ARG A 270 -9.09 25.89 -0.22
CA ARG A 270 -8.49 25.59 -1.52
C ARG A 270 -7.00 25.25 -1.40
N ARG A 271 -6.26 26.02 -0.59
CA ARG A 271 -4.85 25.77 -0.33
C ARG A 271 -4.64 24.43 0.38
N GLU A 272 -5.31 24.18 1.50
CA GLU A 272 -5.16 22.93 2.26
C GLU A 272 -5.57 21.70 1.43
N LYS A 273 -6.61 21.82 0.60
CA LYS A 273 -7.02 20.77 -0.35
C LYS A 273 -5.94 20.51 -1.41
N SER A 274 -5.38 21.57 -1.99
CA SER A 274 -4.30 21.44 -2.97
C SER A 274 -3.03 20.81 -2.37
N GLU A 275 -2.66 21.20 -1.15
CA GLU A 275 -1.52 20.63 -0.41
C GLU A 275 -1.77 19.16 -0.06
N SER A 276 -2.98 18.81 0.35
CA SER A 276 -3.39 17.42 0.62
C SER A 276 -3.33 16.55 -0.64
N ILE A 277 -3.79 17.06 -1.79
CA ILE A 277 -3.70 16.35 -3.08
C ILE A 277 -2.24 16.17 -3.51
N GLN A 278 -1.41 17.21 -3.36
CA GLN A 278 0.02 17.09 -3.66
C GLN A 278 0.70 16.03 -2.77
N GLN A 279 0.35 16.00 -1.48
CA GLN A 279 0.88 14.99 -0.57
C GLN A 279 0.43 13.58 -0.95
N LYS A 280 -0.85 13.40 -1.31
CA LYS A 280 -1.36 12.13 -1.85
C LYS A 280 -0.56 11.69 -3.07
N ASN A 281 -0.34 12.59 -4.03
CA ASN A 281 0.38 12.27 -5.26
C ASN A 281 1.84 11.87 -4.96
N ARG A 282 2.52 12.57 -4.05
CA ARG A 282 3.88 12.19 -3.61
C ARG A 282 3.93 10.79 -3.01
N GLU A 283 2.94 10.43 -2.18
CA GLU A 283 2.89 9.09 -1.58
C GLU A 283 2.59 8.01 -2.64
N ILE A 284 1.68 8.27 -3.58
CA ILE A 284 1.42 7.38 -4.72
C ILE A 284 2.69 7.17 -5.55
N GLU A 285 3.44 8.25 -5.83
CA GLU A 285 4.71 8.18 -6.57
C GLU A 285 5.74 7.32 -5.83
N GLN A 286 5.86 7.46 -4.51
CA GLN A 286 6.78 6.66 -3.70
C GLN A 286 6.42 5.17 -3.70
N VAL A 287 5.13 4.83 -3.54
CA VAL A 287 4.66 3.44 -3.58
C VAL A 287 4.89 2.84 -4.98
N THR A 288 4.59 3.62 -6.02
CA THR A 288 4.81 3.21 -7.42
C THR A 288 6.30 2.98 -7.71
N LEU A 289 7.18 3.85 -7.22
CA LEU A 289 8.62 3.70 -7.37
C LEU A 289 9.13 2.46 -6.65
N ARG A 290 8.66 2.21 -5.41
CA ARG A 290 9.03 1.00 -4.65
C ARG A 290 8.57 -0.26 -5.37
N TYR A 291 7.35 -0.30 -5.89
CA TYR A 291 6.84 -1.41 -6.70
C TYR A 291 7.69 -1.62 -7.96
N SER A 292 8.00 -0.55 -8.70
CA SER A 292 8.83 -0.60 -9.90
C SER A 292 10.21 -1.20 -9.59
N ASN A 293 10.84 -0.74 -8.50
CA ASN A 293 12.14 -1.25 -8.06
C ASN A 293 12.05 -2.72 -7.67
N LEU A 294 11.05 -3.10 -6.86
CA LEU A 294 10.85 -4.48 -6.43
C LEU A 294 10.64 -5.42 -7.63
N LYS A 295 9.74 -5.03 -8.55
CA LYS A 295 9.47 -5.76 -9.79
C LYS A 295 10.72 -5.91 -10.66
N SER A 296 11.50 -4.83 -10.82
CA SER A 296 12.75 -4.85 -11.57
C SER A 296 13.77 -5.82 -10.93
N THR A 297 13.95 -5.78 -9.61
CA THR A 297 14.86 -6.68 -8.90
C THR A 297 14.45 -8.15 -9.04
N ALA A 298 13.15 -8.45 -8.87
CA ALA A 298 12.62 -9.81 -9.07
C ALA A 298 12.81 -10.27 -10.52
N GLN A 299 12.56 -9.40 -11.50
CA GLN A 299 12.78 -9.70 -12.91
C GLN A 299 14.25 -9.98 -13.24
N ILE A 300 15.18 -9.21 -12.68
CA ILE A 300 16.62 -9.45 -12.83
C ILE A 300 16.97 -10.83 -12.26
N HIS A 301 16.52 -11.14 -11.05
CA HIS A 301 16.75 -12.45 -10.43
C HIS A 301 16.18 -13.60 -11.28
N HIS A 302 14.96 -13.45 -11.78
CA HIS A 302 14.33 -14.43 -12.67
C HIS A 302 15.13 -14.63 -13.97
N SER A 303 15.55 -13.55 -14.63
CA SER A 303 16.31 -13.62 -15.88
C SER A 303 17.68 -14.28 -15.70
N GLN A 304 18.35 -14.04 -14.57
CA GLN A 304 19.61 -14.69 -14.22
C GLN A 304 19.40 -16.19 -14.00
N PHE A 305 18.33 -16.57 -13.30
CA PHE A 305 17.96 -17.97 -13.11
C PHE A 305 17.66 -18.64 -14.46
N GLU A 306 16.82 -18.03 -15.31
CA GLU A 306 16.49 -18.58 -16.62
C GLU A 306 17.73 -18.78 -17.49
N SER A 307 18.67 -17.83 -17.46
CA SER A 307 19.94 -17.95 -18.18
C SER A 307 20.75 -19.15 -17.68
N LYS A 308 20.88 -19.31 -16.35
CA LYS A 308 21.57 -20.45 -15.74
C LYS A 308 20.86 -21.77 -16.06
N ALA A 309 19.54 -21.83 -15.90
CA ALA A 309 18.70 -22.98 -16.19
C ALA A 309 18.82 -23.43 -17.67
N ARG A 310 18.81 -22.48 -18.61
CA ARG A 310 19.06 -22.77 -20.04
C ARG A 310 20.43 -23.38 -20.25
N THR A 311 21.49 -22.79 -19.69
CA THR A 311 22.84 -23.36 -19.85
C THR A 311 22.98 -24.74 -19.20
N SER A 312 22.31 -24.98 -18.08
CA SER A 312 22.31 -26.28 -17.38
C SER A 312 21.61 -27.36 -18.22
N LEU A 313 20.40 -27.07 -18.72
CA LEU A 313 19.67 -27.98 -19.61
C LEU A 313 20.45 -28.30 -20.89
N ILE A 314 21.10 -27.29 -21.51
CA ILE A 314 21.93 -27.51 -22.69
C ILE A 314 23.11 -28.44 -22.37
N LYS A 315 23.80 -28.24 -21.23
CA LYS A 315 24.89 -29.10 -20.78
C LYS A 315 24.41 -30.53 -20.51
N SER A 316 23.28 -30.70 -19.82
CA SER A 316 22.72 -32.02 -19.53
C SER A 316 22.23 -32.73 -20.78
N ASN A 317 21.58 -32.01 -21.71
CA ASN A 317 21.13 -32.57 -22.98
C ASN A 317 22.33 -32.94 -23.89
N THR A 318 23.35 -32.08 -24.01
CA THR A 318 24.56 -32.40 -24.79
C THR A 318 25.36 -33.55 -24.17
N SER A 319 25.40 -33.66 -22.85
CA SER A 319 25.98 -34.79 -22.12
C SER A 319 25.21 -36.09 -22.37
N LEU A 320 23.87 -36.02 -22.37
CA LEU A 320 22.99 -37.13 -22.71
C LEU A 320 23.23 -37.58 -24.16
N ILE A 321 23.17 -36.67 -25.12
CA ILE A 321 23.37 -36.94 -26.56
C ILE A 321 24.77 -37.51 -26.83
N SER A 322 25.82 -36.92 -26.26
CA SER A 322 27.20 -37.41 -26.44
C SER A 322 27.45 -38.75 -25.77
N SER A 323 26.77 -39.04 -24.65
CA SER A 323 26.83 -40.35 -24.01
C SER A 323 26.09 -41.40 -24.84
N ILE A 324 24.90 -41.09 -25.37
CA ILE A 324 24.17 -41.97 -26.29
C ILE A 324 24.98 -42.26 -27.55
N LYS A 325 25.58 -41.23 -28.16
CA LYS A 325 26.40 -41.37 -29.38
C LYS A 325 27.66 -42.22 -29.15
N ARG A 326 28.31 -42.10 -27.99
CA ARG A 326 29.47 -42.94 -27.63
C ARG A 326 29.08 -44.40 -27.40
N MET A 327 27.88 -44.65 -26.87
CA MET A 327 27.37 -46.00 -26.67
C MET A 327 26.96 -46.66 -28.00
N SER A 328 26.38 -45.90 -28.94
CA SER A 328 25.98 -46.44 -30.26
C SER A 328 27.15 -46.63 -31.24
N ALA A 329 28.30 -45.99 -31.01
CA ALA A 329 29.43 -46.01 -31.95
C ALA A 329 30.44 -47.15 -31.72
N GLY A 330 30.23 -48.04 -30.73
CA GLY A 330 31.11 -49.19 -30.50
C GLY A 330 32.60 -48.80 -30.34
N ASP A 331 32.88 -47.70 -29.63
CA ASP A 331 34.17 -47.02 -29.70
C ASP A 331 35.26 -47.77 -28.90
N THR A 332 35.93 -48.71 -29.57
CA THR A 332 37.30 -49.15 -29.28
C THR A 332 38.24 -47.95 -29.33
N ARG A 333 38.51 -47.33 -28.19
CA ARG A 333 39.66 -46.42 -28.06
C ARG A 333 40.90 -47.21 -27.59
N PRO A 334 42.04 -47.11 -28.29
CA PRO A 334 43.28 -47.73 -27.86
C PRO A 334 43.85 -47.00 -26.64
N LEU A 335 44.34 -47.77 -25.68
CA LEU A 335 45.17 -47.33 -24.57
C LEU A 335 46.46 -46.70 -25.12
N ALA A 336 46.47 -45.38 -25.28
CA ALA A 336 47.68 -44.64 -25.63
C ALA A 336 48.52 -44.45 -24.37
N LEU A 337 49.70 -45.09 -24.40
CA LEU A 337 50.79 -45.03 -23.45
C LEU A 337 51.16 -43.59 -23.04
N SER A 338 51.39 -43.46 -21.74
CA SER A 338 52.19 -42.41 -21.11
C SER A 338 53.52 -42.22 -21.84
N ALA A 339 53.78 -41.01 -22.34
CA ALA A 339 55.11 -40.61 -22.78
C ALA A 339 55.41 -39.20 -22.26
N GLU A 340 56.42 -39.16 -21.40
CA GLU A 340 57.11 -37.98 -20.92
C GLU A 340 57.69 -37.14 -22.08
N ARG A 341 57.65 -35.82 -21.90
CA ARG A 341 58.59 -34.77 -22.35
C ARG A 341 57.93 -33.46 -21.95
N GLY A 342 58.46 -32.64 -21.05
CA GLY A 342 59.80 -32.08 -21.07
C GLY A 342 59.65 -30.57 -21.32
N SER A 343 59.77 -29.80 -20.23
CA SER A 343 60.41 -28.46 -20.15
C SER A 343 60.37 -27.50 -21.34
N GLU A 344 59.83 -26.28 -21.16
CA GLU A 344 60.63 -25.02 -21.15
C GLU A 344 59.82 -23.70 -21.08
N SER A 345 60.40 -22.74 -20.34
CA SER A 345 60.42 -21.27 -20.56
C SER A 345 59.11 -20.46 -20.38
N VAL A 346 58.90 -19.69 -19.30
CA VAL A 346 59.48 -18.38 -18.87
C VAL A 346 58.95 -17.14 -19.64
N ARG A 347 58.19 -16.30 -18.89
CA ARG A 347 57.94 -14.83 -18.96
C ARG A 347 57.35 -14.25 -20.26
N TYR A 348 56.32 -13.37 -20.22
CA TYR A 348 56.37 -12.03 -19.63
C TYR A 348 54.98 -11.53 -19.18
N ARG A 349 54.94 -10.95 -17.97
CA ARG A 349 53.87 -10.07 -17.48
C ARG A 349 54.22 -8.64 -17.91
N SER A 350 53.31 -7.95 -18.57
CA SER A 350 53.41 -6.49 -18.79
C SER A 350 52.23 -5.79 -18.10
N PRO A 351 52.47 -4.84 -17.19
CA PRO A 351 51.42 -4.03 -16.57
C PRO A 351 51.18 -2.78 -17.42
N ASN A 352 49.93 -2.60 -17.87
CA ASN A 352 49.54 -1.39 -18.58
C ASN A 352 49.07 -0.32 -17.57
N SER A 353 49.93 0.66 -17.35
CA SER A 353 49.60 1.96 -16.78
C SER A 353 48.76 2.77 -17.77
N LYS A 354 47.67 3.41 -17.32
CA LYS A 354 47.26 4.76 -17.76
C LYS A 354 46.17 5.36 -16.88
N THR A 355 46.65 6.26 -16.03
CA THR A 355 45.97 7.46 -15.55
C THR A 355 45.24 8.21 -16.67
N ARG A 356 44.02 8.70 -16.39
CA ARG A 356 43.46 9.85 -17.09
C ARG A 356 42.74 10.75 -16.08
N LYS A 357 42.98 12.04 -16.28
CA LYS A 357 42.57 13.22 -15.51
C LYS A 357 41.08 13.33 -15.29
#